data_AF-A0A4Y2MC21-F1
#
_entry.id   AF-A0A4Y2MC21-F1
#
_cell.length_a   1.000
_cell.length_b   1.000
_cell.length_c   1.000
_cell.angle_alpha   90.00
_cell.angle_beta   90.00
_cell.angle_gamma   90.00
#
_symmetry.space_group_name_H-M   'P 1'
#
loop_
_entity.id
_entity.type
_entity.pdbx_description
1 polymer ?
#
loop_
_entity_poly.entity_id
_entity_poly.type
_entity_poly.pdbx_seq_one_letter_code
_entity_poly.pdbx_strand_id
1 'polypeptide(L)'
;MSERVKFRFDLFDPDIAQILKDCSYISLPFVLSGVNDEVNRLLTGCGEVFFDRNTKDLIQCRNDLKIVLDITWEKLNTGHWKDVNINWRYVYTLASLFKVLCLLSAKDVDRKDIIKICDMGLLMGAPLMKNILSKIASKVSSMILLEENQDWISQAKKLKFSPASEDVQLKYVIKEEKNLSQEEFLKKYLEKSCPVIFTDSIGHWPALSSKPWR
;
A
#
# COMPACT_ATOMS: atom_id res chain seq x y z
N MET A 1 0.06 -32.84 12.94
CA MET A 1 -1.27 -32.72 12.29
C MET A 1 -1.54 -31.24 12.18
N SER A 2 -1.77 -30.69 10.98
CA SER A 2 -2.02 -29.25 10.85
C SER A 2 -3.50 -28.95 11.10
N GLU A 3 -3.79 -28.01 11.97
CA GLU A 3 -5.15 -27.61 12.31
C GLU A 3 -5.54 -26.37 11.51
N ARG A 4 -6.79 -26.36 11.02
CA ARG A 4 -7.36 -25.19 10.36
C ARG A 4 -7.86 -24.21 11.42
N VAL A 5 -7.21 -23.07 11.51
CA VAL A 5 -7.54 -22.03 12.48
C VAL A 5 -8.23 -20.83 11.83
N LYS A 6 -9.04 -20.12 12.62
CA LYS A 6 -9.72 -18.88 12.24
C LYS A 6 -9.15 -17.70 13.01
N PHE A 7 -9.08 -16.54 12.37
CA PHE A 7 -8.62 -15.31 13.02
C PHE A 7 -9.52 -14.93 14.21
N ARG A 8 -8.90 -14.30 15.21
CA ARG A 8 -9.57 -13.62 16.32
C ARG A 8 -10.11 -12.28 15.87
N PHE A 9 -11.41 -12.21 15.65
CA PHE A 9 -12.08 -11.01 15.15
C PHE A 9 -12.27 -9.93 16.22
N ASP A 10 -12.27 -10.32 17.51
CA ASP A 10 -12.49 -9.43 18.65
C ASP A 10 -11.38 -8.39 18.86
N LEU A 11 -10.23 -8.58 18.24
CA LEU A 11 -9.07 -7.70 18.34
C LEU A 11 -9.09 -6.51 17.37
N PHE A 12 -10.05 -6.46 16.45
CA PHE A 12 -10.05 -5.54 15.32
C PHE A 12 -11.38 -4.80 15.17
N ASP A 13 -11.35 -3.67 14.48
CA ASP A 13 -12.58 -2.96 14.12
C ASP A 13 -13.46 -3.83 13.19
N PRO A 14 -14.79 -3.56 13.12
CA PRO A 14 -15.73 -4.40 12.37
C PRO A 14 -15.36 -4.63 10.90
N ASP A 15 -14.77 -3.62 10.24
CA ASP A 15 -14.44 -3.71 8.82
C ASP A 15 -13.21 -4.58 8.58
N ILE A 16 -12.15 -4.42 9.40
CA ILE A 16 -10.98 -5.32 9.35
C ILE A 16 -11.39 -6.73 9.74
N ALA A 17 -12.20 -6.90 10.79
CA ALA A 17 -12.74 -8.19 11.18
C ALA A 17 -13.53 -8.87 10.04
N GLN A 18 -14.30 -8.11 9.25
CA GLN A 18 -15.00 -8.64 8.09
C GLN A 18 -14.05 -9.12 7.00
N ILE A 19 -12.99 -8.35 6.70
CA ILE A 19 -11.95 -8.77 5.75
C ILE A 19 -11.32 -10.10 6.20
N LEU A 20 -11.01 -10.25 7.50
CA LEU A 20 -10.45 -11.48 8.05
C LEU A 20 -11.42 -12.67 7.97
N LYS A 21 -12.73 -12.45 8.14
CA LYS A 21 -13.76 -13.51 7.99
C LYS A 21 -13.87 -14.02 6.57
N ASP A 22 -13.70 -13.14 5.59
CA ASP A 22 -13.81 -13.48 4.17
C ASP A 22 -12.56 -14.21 3.62
N CYS A 23 -11.51 -14.30 4.45
CA CYS A 23 -10.28 -15.00 4.13
C CYS A 23 -10.39 -16.50 4.41
N SER A 24 -9.68 -17.29 3.59
CA SER A 24 -9.55 -18.74 3.82
C SER A 24 -8.83 -19.03 5.15
N TYR A 25 -9.11 -20.19 5.74
CA TYR A 25 -8.43 -20.67 6.96
C TYR A 25 -6.91 -20.76 6.76
N ILE A 26 -6.16 -20.53 7.84
CA ILE A 26 -4.73 -20.84 7.89
C ILE A 26 -4.54 -22.23 8.50
N SER A 27 -3.52 -22.93 8.01
CA SER A 27 -3.01 -24.17 8.59
C SER A 27 -1.84 -23.85 9.51
N LEU A 28 -1.98 -24.14 10.82
CA LEU A 28 -0.89 -24.08 11.80
C LEU A 28 -0.47 -25.49 12.25
N PRO A 29 0.78 -25.72 12.68
CA PRO A 29 1.92 -24.80 12.55
C PRO A 29 2.31 -24.59 11.08
N PHE A 30 3.03 -23.51 10.78
CA PHE A 30 3.59 -23.30 9.44
C PHE A 30 4.75 -24.28 9.22
N VAL A 31 4.67 -25.04 8.12
CA VAL A 31 5.72 -25.97 7.67
C VAL A 31 5.98 -25.69 6.19
N LEU A 32 6.59 -24.53 5.92
CA LEU A 32 6.90 -24.09 4.57
C LEU A 32 8.22 -24.72 4.13
N SER A 33 8.18 -25.61 3.14
CA SER A 33 9.36 -26.36 2.67
C SER A 33 10.42 -25.45 2.03
N GLY A 34 11.70 -25.71 2.31
CA GLY A 34 12.80 -24.87 1.82
C GLY A 34 12.94 -23.51 2.52
N VAL A 35 12.17 -23.28 3.58
CA VAL A 35 12.35 -22.21 4.57
C VAL A 35 12.96 -22.83 5.83
N ASN A 36 13.86 -22.12 6.49
CA ASN A 36 14.51 -22.59 7.73
C ASN A 36 13.48 -22.93 8.83
N ASP A 37 13.72 -24.02 9.57
CA ASP A 37 12.84 -24.47 10.65
C ASP A 37 12.64 -23.41 11.73
N GLU A 38 13.67 -22.62 12.04
CA GLU A 38 13.58 -21.53 13.00
C GLU A 38 12.63 -20.42 12.54
N VAL A 39 12.65 -20.07 11.24
CA VAL A 39 11.72 -19.09 10.66
C VAL A 39 10.30 -19.63 10.68
N ASN A 40 10.10 -20.90 10.32
CA ASN A 40 8.79 -21.58 10.41
C ASN A 40 8.24 -21.56 11.85
N ARG A 41 9.09 -21.88 12.84
CA ARG A 41 8.72 -21.86 14.26
C ARG A 41 8.39 -20.45 14.75
N LEU A 42 9.19 -19.45 14.40
CA LEU A 42 8.99 -18.06 14.81
C LEU A 42 7.70 -17.49 14.20
N LEU A 43 7.49 -17.69 12.89
CA LEU A 43 6.29 -17.29 12.18
C LEU A 43 5.04 -17.98 12.75
N THR A 44 5.13 -19.26 13.10
CA THR A 44 4.04 -20.00 13.76
C THR A 44 3.66 -19.34 15.07
N GLY A 45 4.65 -19.07 15.94
CA GLY A 45 4.40 -18.42 17.22
C GLY A 45 3.81 -17.00 17.09
N CYS A 46 4.17 -16.26 16.03
CA CYS A 46 3.54 -14.97 15.72
C CYS A 46 2.09 -15.15 15.27
N GLY A 47 1.82 -16.15 14.43
CA GLY A 47 0.48 -16.48 13.98
C GLY A 47 -0.44 -16.81 15.14
N GLU A 48 0.00 -17.67 16.06
CA GLU A 48 -0.79 -18.14 17.20
C GLU A 48 -1.45 -17.01 18.01
N VAL A 49 -0.79 -15.84 18.16
CA VAL A 49 -1.35 -14.65 18.82
C VAL A 49 -2.71 -14.22 18.23
N PHE A 50 -2.92 -14.46 16.94
CA PHE A 50 -4.10 -14.05 16.19
C PHE A 50 -5.11 -15.18 15.97
N PHE A 51 -4.84 -16.41 16.42
CA PHE A 51 -5.68 -17.58 16.15
C PHE A 51 -6.14 -18.31 17.41
N ASP A 52 -5.25 -18.50 18.37
CA ASP A 52 -5.53 -19.23 19.61
C ASP A 52 -5.18 -18.34 20.80
N ARG A 53 -5.67 -18.62 22.01
CA ARG A 53 -5.38 -17.82 23.22
C ARG A 53 -3.91 -17.97 23.66
N ASN A 54 -2.95 -17.67 22.80
CA ASN A 54 -1.52 -17.71 23.14
C ASN A 54 -1.11 -16.42 23.88
N THR A 55 -0.34 -16.62 24.95
CA THR A 55 0.10 -15.68 25.98
C THR A 55 1.24 -14.75 25.55
N LYS A 56 1.69 -14.84 24.30
CA LYS A 56 2.72 -13.93 23.77
C LYS A 56 2.17 -12.50 23.68
N ASP A 57 2.87 -11.59 24.36
CA ASP A 57 2.63 -10.15 24.26
C ASP A 57 2.78 -9.67 22.80
N LEU A 58 1.91 -8.76 22.36
CA LEU A 58 1.98 -8.09 21.05
C LEU A 58 3.34 -7.42 20.82
N ILE A 59 4.00 -6.97 21.89
CA ILE A 59 5.36 -6.41 21.83
C ILE A 59 6.37 -7.47 21.38
N GLN A 60 6.35 -8.65 22.01
CA GLN A 60 7.23 -9.75 21.62
C GLN A 60 6.91 -10.23 20.21
N CYS A 61 5.62 -10.35 19.85
CA CYS A 61 5.21 -10.71 18.50
C CYS A 61 5.76 -9.72 17.46
N ARG A 62 5.71 -8.42 17.73
CA ARG A 62 6.27 -7.38 16.85
C ARG A 62 7.79 -7.52 16.65
N ASN A 63 8.52 -7.85 17.71
CA ASN A 63 9.97 -8.08 17.64
C ASN A 63 10.30 -9.34 16.84
N ASP A 64 9.60 -10.44 17.12
CA ASP A 64 9.74 -11.71 16.38
C ASP A 64 9.45 -11.50 14.88
N LEU A 65 8.40 -10.76 14.54
CA LEU A 65 8.03 -10.44 13.16
C LEU A 65 9.08 -9.58 12.46
N LYS A 66 9.74 -8.67 13.18
CA LYS A 66 10.86 -7.90 12.62
C LYS A 66 12.00 -8.84 12.20
N ILE A 67 12.37 -9.78 13.07
CA ILE A 67 13.40 -10.78 12.77
C ILE A 67 13.01 -11.62 11.55
N VAL A 68 11.77 -12.12 11.49
CA VAL A 68 11.28 -12.91 10.35
C VAL A 68 11.35 -12.09 9.05
N LEU A 69 10.93 -10.83 9.07
CA LEU A 69 10.96 -9.96 7.90
C LEU A 69 12.38 -9.66 7.44
N ASP A 70 13.30 -9.39 8.37
CA ASP A 70 14.71 -9.08 8.05
C ASP A 70 15.39 -10.29 7.38
N ILE A 71 15.27 -11.48 7.99
CA ILE A 71 15.81 -12.74 7.41
C ILE A 71 15.19 -13.02 6.03
N THR A 72 13.87 -12.87 5.92
CA THR A 72 13.17 -13.17 4.67
C THR A 72 13.53 -12.17 3.58
N TRP A 73 13.67 -10.87 3.92
CA TRP A 73 14.11 -9.85 2.98
C TRP A 73 15.50 -10.18 2.42
N GLU A 74 16.45 -10.56 3.29
CA GLU A 74 17.79 -10.99 2.85
C GLU A 74 17.70 -12.18 1.90
N LYS A 75 16.89 -13.19 2.23
CA LYS A 75 16.70 -14.38 1.37
C LYS A 75 16.07 -14.06 0.03
N LEU A 76 15.10 -13.16 0.00
CA LEU A 76 14.45 -12.71 -1.24
C LEU A 76 15.39 -11.92 -2.14
N ASN A 77 16.35 -11.19 -1.57
CA ASN A 77 17.29 -10.34 -2.29
C ASN A 77 18.67 -11.00 -2.50
N THR A 78 18.81 -12.28 -2.18
CA THR A 78 20.02 -13.05 -2.46
C THR A 78 19.88 -13.82 -3.78
N GLY A 79 20.69 -13.46 -4.77
CA GLY A 79 20.72 -14.14 -6.08
C GLY A 79 19.61 -13.70 -7.03
N HIS A 80 19.27 -14.54 -8.01
CA HIS A 80 18.25 -14.22 -8.99
C HIS A 80 16.84 -14.51 -8.45
N TRP A 81 15.95 -13.51 -8.55
CA TRP A 81 14.58 -13.56 -8.06
C TRP A 81 13.78 -14.80 -8.50
N LYS A 82 14.01 -15.29 -9.73
CA LYS A 82 13.34 -16.46 -10.31
C LYS A 82 13.70 -17.78 -9.62
N ASP A 83 14.87 -17.84 -8.98
CA ASP A 83 15.41 -19.04 -8.35
C ASP A 83 15.09 -19.09 -6.85
N VAL A 84 14.52 -18.00 -6.31
CA VAL A 84 14.08 -17.94 -4.91
C VAL A 84 12.83 -18.78 -4.72
N ASN A 85 12.87 -19.70 -3.77
CA ASN A 85 11.74 -20.55 -3.41
C ASN A 85 10.51 -19.69 -3.03
N ILE A 86 9.37 -19.96 -3.67
CA ILE A 86 8.11 -19.24 -3.48
C ILE A 86 7.67 -19.18 -2.01
N ASN A 87 8.05 -20.16 -1.21
CA ASN A 87 7.73 -20.21 0.21
C ASN A 87 8.33 -19.05 1.00
N TRP A 88 9.49 -18.50 0.60
CA TRP A 88 10.00 -17.27 1.21
C TRP A 88 9.10 -16.06 0.92
N ARG A 89 8.43 -16.02 -0.24
CA ARG A 89 7.46 -14.97 -0.56
C ARG A 89 6.19 -15.12 0.28
N TYR A 90 5.73 -16.36 0.51
CA TYR A 90 4.63 -16.62 1.43
C TYR A 90 4.97 -16.24 2.87
N VAL A 91 6.19 -16.53 3.35
CA VAL A 91 6.67 -16.05 4.66
C VAL A 91 6.58 -14.53 4.74
N TYR A 92 7.08 -13.82 3.72
CA TYR A 92 7.07 -12.35 3.73
C TYR A 92 5.65 -11.78 3.79
N THR A 93 4.72 -12.34 3.00
CA THR A 93 3.30 -11.95 3.05
C THR A 93 2.67 -12.21 4.41
N LEU A 94 2.89 -13.39 5.00
CA LEU A 94 2.34 -13.75 6.31
C LEU A 94 2.92 -12.87 7.42
N ALA A 95 4.23 -12.65 7.42
CA ALA A 95 4.90 -11.80 8.41
C ALA A 95 4.45 -10.33 8.29
N SER A 96 4.33 -9.80 7.07
CA SER A 96 3.76 -8.46 6.85
C SER A 96 2.32 -8.36 7.32
N LEU A 97 1.49 -9.37 7.03
CA LEU A 97 0.10 -9.42 7.52
C LEU A 97 0.05 -9.38 9.05
N PHE A 98 0.78 -10.27 9.72
CA PHE A 98 0.79 -10.30 11.19
C PHE A 98 1.32 -9.01 11.81
N LYS A 99 2.31 -8.37 11.17
CA LYS A 99 2.82 -7.06 11.62
C LYS A 99 1.77 -5.97 11.48
N VAL A 100 1.03 -5.95 10.36
CA VAL A 100 -0.10 -5.05 10.15
C VAL A 100 -1.18 -5.28 11.21
N LEU A 101 -1.51 -6.54 11.51
CA LEU A 101 -2.47 -6.87 12.57
C LEU A 101 -1.99 -6.41 13.96
N CYS A 102 -0.71 -6.59 14.30
CA CYS A 102 -0.13 -6.04 15.54
C CYS A 102 -0.30 -4.52 15.65
N LEU A 103 -0.20 -3.80 14.54
CA LEU A 103 -0.32 -2.34 14.52
C LEU A 103 -1.79 -1.90 14.58
N LEU A 104 -2.69 -2.60 13.88
CA LEU A 104 -4.13 -2.33 13.91
C LEU A 104 -4.76 -2.62 15.28
N SER A 105 -4.20 -3.57 16.05
CA SER A 105 -4.62 -3.80 17.44
C SER A 105 -4.06 -2.77 18.42
N ALA A 106 -3.09 -1.94 18.03
CA ALA A 106 -2.54 -0.87 18.86
C ALA A 106 -3.26 0.46 18.57
N LYS A 107 -3.61 1.21 19.62
CA LYS A 107 -4.45 2.42 19.48
C LYS A 107 -3.72 3.68 18.98
N ASP A 108 -2.40 3.66 18.83
CA ASP A 108 -1.59 4.86 18.57
C ASP A 108 -0.48 4.57 17.54
N VAL A 109 -0.87 4.19 16.33
CA VAL A 109 0.07 3.94 15.23
C VAL A 109 -0.29 4.78 14.02
N ASP A 110 0.71 5.42 13.41
CA ASP A 110 0.55 6.10 12.13
C ASP A 110 0.10 5.10 11.06
N ARG A 111 -1.09 5.32 10.51
CA ARG A 111 -1.66 4.46 9.47
C ARG A 111 -0.81 4.45 8.20
N LYS A 112 0.00 5.48 7.96
CA LYS A 112 0.96 5.51 6.84
C LYS A 112 2.01 4.42 6.96
N ASP A 113 2.44 4.08 8.18
CA ASP A 113 3.35 2.95 8.40
C ASP A 113 2.68 1.61 8.07
N ILE A 114 1.40 1.47 8.37
CA ILE A 114 0.61 0.28 8.04
C ILE A 114 0.54 0.10 6.52
N ILE A 115 0.29 1.19 5.77
CA ILE A 115 0.31 1.17 4.30
C ILE A 115 1.69 0.75 3.78
N LYS A 116 2.77 1.33 4.31
CA LYS A 116 4.13 0.99 3.90
C LYS A 116 4.43 -0.51 4.09
N ILE A 117 3.96 -1.12 5.18
CA ILE A 117 4.15 -2.55 5.43
C ILE A 117 3.31 -3.39 4.45
N CYS A 118 2.08 -2.97 4.16
CA CYS A 118 1.25 -3.64 3.15
C CYS A 118 1.91 -3.60 1.76
N ASP A 119 2.39 -2.42 1.33
CA ASP A 119 3.05 -2.23 0.04
C ASP A 119 4.28 -3.12 -0.10
N MET A 120 5.14 -3.16 0.93
CA MET A 120 6.29 -4.05 0.95
C MET A 120 5.86 -5.52 0.90
N GLY A 121 4.81 -5.90 1.64
CA GLY A 121 4.26 -7.26 1.62
C GLY A 121 3.68 -7.67 0.27
N LEU A 122 3.09 -6.73 -0.48
CA LEU A 122 2.58 -6.93 -1.84
C LEU A 122 3.70 -6.98 -2.88
N LEU A 123 4.73 -6.15 -2.72
CA LEU A 123 5.86 -6.05 -3.64
C LEU A 123 6.80 -7.26 -3.52
N MET A 124 7.13 -7.67 -2.30
CA MET A 124 8.12 -8.72 -2.02
C MET A 124 7.50 -10.11 -1.84
N GLY A 125 6.23 -10.15 -1.45
CA GLY A 125 5.54 -11.38 -1.10
C GLY A 125 4.88 -12.10 -2.26
N ALA A 126 3.97 -13.01 -1.92
CA ALA A 126 3.15 -13.76 -2.85
C ALA A 126 1.66 -13.64 -2.46
N PRO A 127 0.75 -13.63 -3.44
CA PRO A 127 -0.67 -13.46 -3.16
C PRO A 127 -1.19 -14.59 -2.26
N LEU A 128 -1.86 -14.21 -1.17
CA LEU A 128 -2.37 -15.13 -0.16
C LEU A 128 -3.77 -14.68 0.30
N MET A 129 -4.64 -15.64 0.63
CA MET A 129 -6.03 -15.40 1.09
C MET A 129 -6.84 -14.42 0.23
N LYS A 130 -6.84 -14.61 -1.09
CA LYS A 130 -7.52 -13.70 -2.03
C LYS A 130 -7.05 -12.24 -1.87
N ASN A 131 -5.74 -12.04 -1.80
CA ASN A 131 -5.06 -10.75 -1.67
C ASN A 131 -5.44 -9.96 -0.42
N ILE A 132 -5.35 -10.62 0.74
CA ILE A 132 -5.71 -10.02 2.03
C ILE A 132 -4.97 -8.71 2.32
N LEU A 133 -3.67 -8.63 2.02
CA LEU A 133 -2.89 -7.40 2.20
C LEU A 133 -3.43 -6.25 1.36
N SER A 134 -3.84 -6.50 0.11
CA SER A 134 -4.44 -5.45 -0.74
C SER A 134 -5.76 -4.96 -0.15
N LYS A 135 -6.60 -5.87 0.35
CA LYS A 135 -7.88 -5.50 0.99
C LYS A 135 -7.67 -4.66 2.23
N ILE A 136 -6.71 -5.05 3.09
CA ILE A 136 -6.35 -4.27 4.29
C ILE A 136 -5.77 -2.91 3.88
N ALA A 137 -4.86 -2.85 2.91
CA ALA A 137 -4.28 -1.60 2.43
C ALA A 137 -5.35 -0.64 1.89
N SER A 138 -6.25 -1.12 1.04
CA SER A 138 -7.37 -0.32 0.54
C SER A 138 -8.25 0.20 1.68
N LYS A 139 -8.51 -0.63 2.68
CA LYS A 139 -9.31 -0.20 3.83
C LYS A 139 -8.58 0.88 4.65
N VAL A 140 -7.34 0.65 5.03
CA VAL A 140 -6.54 1.61 5.81
C VAL A 140 -6.39 2.93 5.04
N SER A 141 -6.16 2.87 3.74
CA SER A 141 -6.08 4.05 2.87
C SER A 141 -7.40 4.84 2.88
N SER A 142 -8.56 4.17 2.80
CA SER A 142 -9.86 4.84 2.92
C SER A 142 -10.04 5.54 4.26
N MET A 143 -9.53 4.94 5.35
CA MET A 143 -9.60 5.55 6.68
C MET A 143 -8.73 6.81 6.77
N ILE A 144 -7.53 6.80 6.18
CA ILE A 144 -6.65 7.99 6.09
C ILE A 144 -7.36 9.11 5.30
N LEU A 145 -7.93 8.80 4.14
CA LEU A 145 -8.64 9.78 3.32
C LEU A 145 -9.84 10.39 4.05
N LEU A 146 -10.54 9.62 4.89
CA LEU A 146 -11.65 10.15 5.69
C LEU A 146 -11.15 11.11 6.78
N GLU A 147 -10.02 10.82 7.42
CA GLU A 147 -9.40 11.71 8.41
C GLU A 147 -8.91 13.00 7.77
N GLU A 148 -8.17 12.90 6.65
CA GLU A 148 -7.68 14.06 5.92
C GLU A 148 -8.84 14.92 5.37
N ASN A 149 -9.93 14.30 4.91
CA ASN A 149 -11.12 15.04 4.48
C ASN A 149 -11.86 15.71 5.65
N GLN A 150 -11.91 15.10 6.84
CA GLN A 150 -12.47 15.75 8.02
C GLN A 150 -11.63 16.94 8.46
N ASP A 151 -10.30 16.81 8.41
CA ASP A 151 -9.37 17.91 8.67
C ASP A 151 -9.52 19.02 7.63
N TRP A 152 -9.58 18.66 6.34
CA TRP A 152 -9.85 19.61 5.25
C TRP A 152 -11.19 20.31 5.43
N ILE A 153 -12.29 19.60 5.70
CA ILE A 153 -13.61 20.20 5.93
C ILE A 153 -13.56 21.12 7.16
N SER A 154 -12.85 20.75 8.21
CA SER A 154 -12.70 21.56 9.42
C SER A 154 -11.86 22.83 9.18
N GLN A 155 -10.83 22.75 8.33
CA GLN A 155 -10.02 23.89 7.89
C GLN A 155 -10.79 24.78 6.88
N ALA A 156 -11.50 24.17 5.94
CA ALA A 156 -12.32 24.85 4.94
C ALA A 156 -13.54 25.55 5.57
N LYS A 157 -14.13 25.02 6.64
CA LYS A 157 -15.17 25.73 7.42
C LYS A 157 -14.65 26.98 8.12
N LYS A 158 -13.33 27.09 8.37
CA LYS A 158 -12.70 28.32 8.87
C LYS A 158 -12.37 29.32 7.75
N LEU A 159 -12.14 28.82 6.53
CA LEU A 159 -11.98 29.64 5.34
C LEU A 159 -13.35 29.88 4.72
N LYS A 160 -14.05 30.94 5.15
CA LYS A 160 -15.21 31.44 4.39
C LYS A 160 -14.74 31.68 2.96
N PHE A 161 -15.15 30.80 2.05
CA PHE A 161 -14.95 30.99 0.63
C PHE A 161 -15.84 32.15 0.22
N SER A 162 -15.31 33.36 0.28
CA SER A 162 -15.79 34.43 -0.57
C SER A 162 -15.62 33.93 -2.00
N PRO A 163 -16.65 34.02 -2.86
CA PRO A 163 -16.45 33.80 -4.28
C PRO A 163 -15.56 34.95 -4.76
N ALA A 164 -14.25 34.75 -4.70
CA ALA A 164 -13.28 35.63 -5.30
C ALA A 164 -13.38 35.39 -6.81
N SER A 165 -14.37 36.04 -7.43
CA SER A 165 -14.32 36.39 -8.85
C SER A 165 -13.33 37.53 -9.04
N GLU A 166 -12.08 37.28 -8.66
CA GLU A 166 -10.96 38.15 -8.97
C GLU A 166 -10.08 37.33 -9.88
N ASP A 167 -10.05 37.72 -11.16
CA ASP A 167 -9.14 37.15 -12.15
C ASP A 167 -7.76 37.05 -11.53
N VAL A 168 -7.29 35.82 -11.31
CA VAL A 168 -5.96 35.56 -10.76
C VAL A 168 -4.95 36.16 -11.74
N GLN A 169 -4.41 37.34 -11.41
CA GLN A 169 -3.37 37.96 -12.21
C GLN A 169 -2.09 37.12 -12.10
N LEU A 170 -1.83 36.34 -13.14
CA LEU A 170 -0.61 35.57 -13.25
C LEU A 170 0.58 36.53 -13.35
N LYS A 171 1.50 36.47 -12.38
CA LYS A 171 2.75 37.24 -12.38
C LYS A 171 3.63 36.95 -13.61
N TYR A 172 3.54 35.73 -14.13
CA TYR A 172 4.27 35.28 -15.32
C TYR A 172 3.29 34.57 -16.25
N VAL A 173 2.87 35.27 -17.30
CA VAL A 173 2.02 34.70 -18.34
C VAL A 173 2.87 33.83 -19.25
N ILE A 174 2.55 32.53 -19.34
CA ILE A 174 3.20 31.62 -20.29
C ILE A 174 2.61 31.88 -21.67
N LYS A 175 3.45 31.93 -22.69
CA LYS A 175 3.01 32.19 -24.06
C LYS A 175 2.34 30.95 -24.65
N GLU A 176 1.20 31.17 -25.31
CA GLU A 176 0.53 30.15 -26.13
C GLU A 176 0.96 30.30 -27.59
N GLU A 177 1.33 29.19 -28.22
CA GLU A 177 1.70 29.13 -29.63
C GLU A 177 0.89 28.04 -30.35
N LYS A 178 0.50 28.33 -31.60
CA LYS A 178 -0.18 27.40 -32.51
C LYS A 178 0.73 27.09 -33.69
N ASN A 179 0.65 25.87 -34.20
CA ASN A 179 1.35 25.44 -35.42
C ASN A 179 2.87 25.68 -35.40
N LEU A 180 3.52 25.51 -34.23
CA LEU A 180 4.96 25.69 -34.11
C LEU A 180 5.69 24.55 -34.82
N SER A 181 6.62 24.87 -35.73
CA SER A 181 7.48 23.85 -36.31
C SER A 181 8.47 23.31 -35.28
N GLN A 182 9.00 22.11 -35.50
CA GLN A 182 10.00 21.51 -34.60
C GLN A 182 11.25 22.39 -34.48
N GLU A 183 11.73 22.97 -35.58
CA GLU A 183 12.92 23.83 -35.58
C GLU A 183 12.68 25.12 -34.79
N GLU A 184 11.52 25.73 -34.95
CA GLU A 184 11.15 26.92 -34.19
C GLU A 184 11.00 26.63 -32.71
N PHE A 185 10.44 25.48 -32.34
CA PHE A 185 10.37 25.04 -30.96
C PHE A 185 11.76 24.93 -30.33
N LEU A 186 12.66 24.24 -31.02
CA LEU A 186 14.03 24.01 -30.56
C LEU A 186 14.74 25.33 -30.28
N LYS A 187 14.77 26.23 -31.27
CA LYS A 187 15.50 27.51 -31.19
C LYS A 187 14.84 28.53 -30.26
N LYS A 188 13.51 28.62 -30.22
CA LYS A 188 12.80 29.67 -29.48
C LYS A 188 12.55 29.30 -28.01
N TYR A 189 12.38 28.01 -27.70
CA TYR A 189 11.93 27.57 -26.36
C TYR A 189 12.84 26.53 -25.73
N LEU A 190 13.14 25.42 -26.42
CA LEU A 190 13.85 24.30 -25.80
C LEU A 190 15.30 24.65 -25.43
N GLU A 191 16.08 25.21 -26.36
CA GLU A 191 17.47 25.63 -26.09
C GLU A 191 17.57 26.74 -25.04
N LYS A 192 16.52 27.56 -24.92
CA LYS A 192 16.45 28.68 -23.98
C LYS A 192 15.81 28.29 -22.65
N SER A 193 15.42 27.03 -22.47
CA SER A 193 14.69 26.53 -21.30
C SER A 193 13.47 27.40 -20.93
N CYS A 194 12.75 27.90 -21.94
CA CYS A 194 11.61 28.80 -21.76
C CYS A 194 10.30 28.03 -21.90
N PRO A 195 9.37 28.12 -20.91
CA PRO A 195 8.09 27.43 -20.98
C PRO A 195 7.19 28.00 -22.09
N VAL A 196 6.46 27.12 -22.76
CA VAL A 196 5.47 27.46 -23.81
C VAL A 196 4.30 26.48 -23.74
N ILE A 197 3.09 26.98 -24.00
CA ILE A 197 1.88 26.15 -24.13
C ILE A 197 1.64 25.91 -25.62
N PHE A 198 1.60 24.64 -26.01
CA PHE A 198 1.16 24.24 -27.34
C PHE A 198 -0.34 24.06 -27.36
N THR A 199 -1.02 24.90 -28.13
CA THR A 199 -2.44 24.71 -28.39
C THR A 199 -2.63 23.95 -29.72
N ASP A 200 -3.79 23.29 -29.88
CA ASP A 200 -4.20 22.55 -31.08
C ASP A 200 -3.30 21.37 -31.53
N SER A 201 -2.34 20.92 -30.70
CA SER A 201 -1.44 19.81 -31.06
C SER A 201 -2.01 18.42 -30.79
N ILE A 202 -2.78 18.29 -29.71
CA ILE A 202 -3.30 16.99 -29.23
C ILE A 202 -4.82 16.86 -29.43
N GLY A 203 -5.47 17.80 -30.10
CA GLY A 203 -6.94 17.83 -30.23
C GLY A 203 -7.54 16.61 -30.92
N HIS A 204 -6.75 15.89 -31.71
CA HIS A 204 -7.14 14.64 -32.38
C HIS A 204 -6.91 13.39 -31.53
N TRP A 205 -6.36 13.51 -30.32
CA TRP A 205 -6.07 12.35 -29.48
C TRP A 205 -7.36 11.64 -29.06
N PRO A 206 -7.44 10.30 -29.17
CA PRO A 206 -8.63 9.55 -28.77
C PRO A 206 -9.05 9.77 -27.31
N ALA A 207 -8.08 10.08 -26.44
CA ALA A 207 -8.30 10.39 -25.03
C ALA A 207 -9.15 11.66 -24.80
N LEU A 208 -9.22 12.56 -25.78
CA LEU A 208 -10.07 13.75 -25.76
C LEU A 208 -11.41 13.53 -26.46
N SER A 209 -11.64 12.35 -27.05
CA SER A 209 -12.92 12.01 -27.66
C SER A 209 -13.96 11.65 -26.60
N SER A 210 -15.22 11.98 -26.86
CA SER A 210 -16.35 11.60 -26.00
C SER A 210 -16.70 10.11 -26.06
N LYS A 211 -15.97 9.32 -26.88
CA LYS A 211 -16.22 7.90 -27.05
C LYS A 211 -15.29 7.09 -26.14
N PRO A 212 -15.82 6.30 -25.19
CA PRO A 212 -15.00 5.38 -24.41
C PRO A 212 -14.40 4.32 -25.34
N TRP A 213 -13.17 3.90 -25.02
CA TRP A 213 -12.48 2.81 -25.71
C TRP A 213 -13.37 1.55 -25.67
N ARG A 214 -13.70 1.01 -26.86
CA ARG A 214 -14.39 -0.28 -27.04
C ARG A 214 -13.39 -1.34 -27.48
#